data_AF-A0A397V371-F1
#
_entry.id   AF-A0A397V371-F1
#
_cell.length_a   1.000
_cell.length_b   1.000
_cell.length_c   1.000
_cell.angle_alpha   90.00
_cell.angle_beta   90.00
_cell.angle_gamma   90.00
#
_symmetry.space_group_name_H-M   'P 1'
#
loop_
_entity.id
_entity.type
_entity.pdbx_description
1 polymer ?
#
loop_
_entity_poly.entity_id
_entity_poly.type
_entity_poly.pdbx_seq_one_letter_code
_entity_poly.pdbx_strand_id
1 'polypeptide(L)'
;MLFIHKNGKFYFKYILLALVAMALYILFYIVSKTYLKFDIPDINNNLQENNIKTGQIGKANACFMILSENSRLEGVKSTMRQIEDRFNHKYNYPYIFLNDVPFTQEFINFTKAMTKAKTKYGLVSKEHWSFPNYINIELVNKNIQEMANNRIPFGSSLSYRHMCR
;
A
#
# COMPACT_ATOMS: atom_id res chain seq x y z
N MET A 1 21.07 6.14 73.34
CA MET A 1 19.88 5.43 72.82
C MET A 1 19.08 6.42 71.99
N LEU A 2 18.62 6.03 70.78
CA LEU A 2 17.89 6.84 69.77
C LEU A 2 18.74 7.62 68.77
N PHE A 3 19.24 6.96 67.69
CA PHE A 3 19.46 7.65 66.40
C PHE A 3 19.54 6.70 65.18
N ILE A 4 18.99 5.47 65.23
CA ILE A 4 19.10 4.51 64.12
C ILE A 4 17.75 4.22 63.44
N HIS A 5 16.60 4.71 63.95
CA HIS A 5 15.30 4.21 63.50
C HIS A 5 14.58 5.02 62.40
N LYS A 6 15.11 6.19 61.95
CA LYS A 6 14.43 7.02 60.92
C LYS A 6 14.89 6.80 59.47
N ASN A 7 16.04 6.18 59.23
CA ASN A 7 16.60 6.05 57.88
C ASN A 7 16.12 4.79 57.13
N GLY A 8 15.72 3.72 57.83
CA GLY A 8 15.33 2.45 57.20
C GLY A 8 14.08 2.51 56.30
N LYS A 9 13.10 3.36 56.64
CA LYS A 9 11.87 3.52 55.83
C LYS A 9 12.11 4.26 54.51
N PHE A 10 13.12 5.14 54.46
CA PHE A 10 13.48 5.87 53.24
C PHE A 10 14.17 4.93 52.24
N TYR A 11 15.16 4.16 52.68
CA TYR A 11 15.85 3.19 51.82
C TYR A 11 14.91 2.07 51.33
N PHE A 12 13.97 1.61 52.18
CA PHE A 12 12.99 0.60 51.78
C PHE A 12 12.09 1.07 50.62
N LYS A 13 11.68 2.35 50.62
CA LYS A 13 10.86 2.93 49.53
C LYS A 13 11.61 2.98 48.21
N TYR A 14 12.91 3.33 48.22
CA TYR A 14 13.73 3.35 47.00
C TYR A 14 14.06 1.95 46.49
N ILE A 15 14.29 0.99 47.40
CA ILE A 15 14.47 -0.42 47.04
C ILE A 15 13.20 -0.95 46.37
N LEU A 16 12.02 -0.66 46.93
CA LEU A 16 10.74 -1.04 46.33
C LEU A 16 10.52 -0.39 44.96
N LEU A 17 10.86 0.90 44.81
CA LEU A 17 10.75 1.62 43.55
C LEU A 17 11.68 1.03 42.46
N ALA A 18 12.91 0.67 42.85
CA ALA A 18 13.89 0.06 41.95
C ALA A 18 13.44 -1.34 41.50
N LEU A 19 12.85 -2.14 42.40
CA LEU A 19 12.30 -3.46 42.05
C LEU A 19 11.12 -3.35 41.09
N VAL A 20 10.23 -2.36 41.27
CA VAL A 20 9.12 -2.11 40.35
C VAL A 20 9.63 -1.66 38.98
N ALA A 21 10.60 -0.75 38.92
CA ALA A 21 11.20 -0.31 37.66
C ALA A 21 11.90 -1.46 36.91
N MET A 22 12.60 -2.33 37.64
CA MET A 22 13.25 -3.52 37.08
C MET A 22 12.22 -4.53 36.54
N ALA A 23 11.11 -4.74 37.25
CA ALA A 23 10.02 -5.60 36.78
C ALA A 23 9.35 -5.03 35.52
N LEU A 24 9.14 -3.72 35.44
CA LEU A 24 8.59 -3.06 34.25
C LEU A 24 9.54 -3.15 33.05
N TYR A 25 10.86 -3.01 33.27
CA TYR A 25 11.86 -3.19 32.22
C TYR A 25 11.89 -4.64 31.71
N ILE A 26 11.81 -5.63 32.61
CA ILE A 26 11.73 -7.05 32.23
C ILE A 26 10.44 -7.33 31.46
N LEU A 27 9.30 -6.79 31.89
CA LEU A 27 8.03 -6.94 31.18
C LEU A 27 8.11 -6.32 29.78
N PHE A 28 8.65 -5.10 29.66
CA PHE A 28 8.88 -4.44 28.38
C PHE A 28 9.80 -5.26 27.46
N TYR A 29 10.86 -5.85 28.01
CA TYR A 29 11.79 -6.71 27.27
C TYR A 29 11.12 -8.01 26.78
N ILE A 30 10.34 -8.68 27.63
CA ILE A 30 9.59 -9.90 27.25
C ILE A 30 8.55 -9.59 26.18
N VAL A 31 7.82 -8.49 26.32
CA VAL A 31 6.81 -8.05 25.36
C VAL A 31 7.48 -7.70 24.03
N SER A 32 8.56 -6.92 24.04
CA SER A 32 9.33 -6.57 22.83
C SER A 32 9.90 -7.79 22.12
N LYS A 33 10.43 -8.76 22.87
CA LYS A 33 10.95 -10.02 22.32
C LYS A 33 9.83 -10.90 21.73
N THR A 34 8.64 -10.88 22.34
CA THR A 34 7.45 -11.58 21.81
C THR A 34 6.96 -10.94 20.52
N TYR A 35 6.93 -9.60 20.44
CA TYR A 35 6.58 -8.89 19.20
C TYR A 35 7.60 -9.12 18.08
N LEU A 36 8.90 -9.17 18.39
CA LEU A 36 9.95 -9.55 17.44
C LEU A 36 9.90 -11.01 17.01
N LYS A 37 9.31 -11.91 17.83
CA LYS A 37 9.12 -13.33 17.49
C LYS A 37 7.82 -13.60 16.74
N PHE A 38 6.91 -12.63 16.68
CA PHE A 38 5.78 -12.63 15.77
C PHE A 38 6.28 -12.14 14.40
N ASP A 39 7.25 -12.88 13.85
CA ASP A 39 7.61 -12.76 12.45
C ASP A 39 6.36 -13.08 11.63
N ILE A 40 5.99 -12.15 10.77
CA ILE A 40 5.04 -12.39 9.69
C ILE A 40 5.51 -13.67 9.00
N PRO A 41 4.67 -14.73 8.88
CA PRO A 41 5.08 -15.93 8.18
C PRO A 41 5.61 -15.51 6.82
N ASP A 42 6.83 -15.90 6.50
CA ASP A 42 7.53 -15.51 5.27
C ASP A 42 6.67 -15.93 4.07
N ILE A 43 5.89 -14.97 3.56
CA ILE A 43 4.92 -15.15 2.47
C ILE A 43 5.65 -15.52 1.17
N ASN A 44 6.97 -15.31 1.12
CA ASN A 44 7.75 -15.39 -0.10
C ASN A 44 8.16 -16.81 -0.50
N ASN A 45 7.98 -17.83 0.36
CA ASN A 45 8.33 -19.21 0.03
C ASN A 45 7.14 -20.12 -0.32
N ASN A 46 5.90 -19.61 -0.27
CA ASN A 46 4.69 -20.31 -0.72
C ASN A 46 4.14 -19.81 -2.07
N LEU A 47 4.93 -19.01 -2.80
CA LEU A 47 4.66 -18.67 -4.20
C LEU A 47 5.22 -19.71 -5.18
N GLN A 48 5.54 -20.92 -4.72
CA GLN A 48 5.36 -22.06 -5.61
C GLN A 48 3.88 -22.17 -5.91
N GLU A 49 3.54 -21.77 -7.13
CA GLU A 49 2.22 -21.79 -7.75
C GLU A 49 1.37 -22.97 -7.27
N ASN A 50 0.52 -22.72 -6.27
CA ASN A 50 -0.72 -23.47 -6.18
C ASN A 50 -1.52 -23.06 -7.42
N ASN A 51 -1.29 -23.80 -8.50
CA ASN A 51 -2.03 -23.82 -9.75
C ASN A 51 -3.46 -24.32 -9.48
N ILE A 52 -4.19 -23.63 -8.60
CA ILE A 52 -5.64 -23.61 -8.68
C ILE A 52 -5.90 -22.96 -10.04
N LYS A 53 -6.22 -23.79 -11.04
CA LYS A 53 -6.69 -23.32 -12.33
C LYS A 53 -8.01 -22.56 -12.11
N THR A 54 -7.94 -21.32 -11.62
CA THR A 54 -8.96 -20.31 -11.88
C THR A 54 -8.79 -19.87 -13.34
N GLY A 55 -8.97 -20.84 -14.24
CA GLY A 55 -8.95 -20.60 -15.66
C GLY A 55 -10.08 -19.65 -15.98
N GLN A 56 -9.79 -18.62 -16.76
CA GLN A 56 -10.82 -17.77 -17.34
C GLN A 56 -11.86 -18.67 -18.03
N ILE A 57 -13.14 -18.49 -17.70
CA ILE A 57 -14.25 -19.32 -18.16
C ILE A 57 -14.81 -18.79 -19.52
N GLY A 58 -14.21 -17.72 -20.07
CA GLY A 58 -14.45 -17.21 -21.42
C GLY A 58 -13.34 -17.54 -22.42
N LYS A 59 -13.65 -17.51 -23.73
CA LYS A 59 -12.69 -17.82 -24.81
C LYS A 59 -11.89 -16.62 -25.32
N ALA A 60 -12.32 -15.39 -25.02
CA ALA A 60 -11.68 -14.18 -25.54
C ALA A 60 -10.35 -13.90 -24.83
N ASN A 61 -9.30 -13.51 -25.57
CA ASN A 61 -8.09 -12.98 -24.95
C ASN A 61 -8.35 -11.53 -24.52
N ALA A 62 -8.82 -11.35 -23.29
CA ALA A 62 -9.22 -10.04 -22.76
C ALA A 62 -8.88 -9.91 -21.27
N CYS A 63 -8.86 -8.67 -20.78
CA CYS A 63 -8.65 -8.37 -19.36
C CYS A 63 -9.34 -7.05 -19.00
N PHE A 64 -9.57 -6.85 -17.70
CA PHE A 64 -9.90 -5.54 -17.15
C PHE A 64 -8.61 -4.79 -16.87
N MET A 65 -8.34 -3.70 -17.60
CA MET A 65 -7.20 -2.83 -17.34
C MET A 65 -7.64 -1.61 -16.56
N ILE A 66 -6.91 -1.28 -15.48
CA ILE A 66 -7.21 -0.13 -14.61
C ILE A 66 -5.91 0.65 -14.37
N LEU A 67 -5.85 1.87 -14.89
CA LEU A 67 -4.79 2.83 -14.57
C LEU A 67 -5.19 3.59 -13.30
N SER A 68 -4.43 3.44 -12.22
CA SER A 68 -4.78 4.02 -10.93
C SER A 68 -3.57 4.24 -10.03
N GLU A 69 -3.61 5.32 -9.26
CA GLU A 69 -2.67 5.57 -8.17
C GLU A 69 -3.01 4.74 -6.93
N ASN A 70 -2.03 4.56 -6.03
CA ASN A 70 -2.22 3.94 -4.72
C ASN A 70 -3.28 4.65 -3.86
N SER A 71 -3.34 5.98 -3.96
CA SER A 71 -4.28 6.84 -3.23
C SER A 71 -5.76 6.57 -3.58
N ARG A 72 -6.03 5.90 -4.71
CA ARG A 72 -7.38 5.65 -5.23
C ARG A 72 -7.92 4.26 -4.90
N LEU A 73 -7.27 3.54 -3.98
CA LEU A 73 -7.66 2.18 -3.59
C LEU A 73 -9.16 2.01 -3.29
N GLU A 74 -9.77 2.90 -2.51
CA GLU A 74 -11.20 2.78 -2.19
C GLU A 74 -12.11 2.89 -3.42
N GLY A 75 -11.76 3.76 -4.39
CA GLY A 75 -12.48 3.86 -5.66
C GLY A 75 -12.34 2.60 -6.50
N VAL A 76 -11.13 2.02 -6.53
CA VAL A 76 -10.86 0.75 -7.20
C VAL A 76 -11.63 -0.40 -6.55
N LYS A 77 -11.66 -0.48 -5.21
CA LYS A 77 -12.45 -1.48 -4.48
C LYS A 77 -13.93 -1.40 -4.82
N SER A 78 -14.50 -0.19 -4.83
CA SER A 78 -15.90 0.01 -5.21
C SER A 78 -16.18 -0.45 -6.64
N THR A 79 -15.27 -0.16 -7.57
CA THR A 79 -15.38 -0.56 -8.98
C THR A 79 -15.29 -2.07 -9.14
N MET A 80 -14.28 -2.71 -8.53
CA MET A 80 -14.10 -4.16 -8.57
C MET A 80 -15.29 -4.90 -8.00
N ARG A 81 -15.84 -4.44 -6.86
CA ARG A 81 -17.04 -5.05 -6.28
C ARG A 81 -18.19 -5.08 -7.28
N GLN A 82 -18.47 -3.97 -7.94
CA GLN A 82 -19.55 -3.88 -8.92
C GLN A 82 -19.34 -4.79 -10.13
N ILE A 83 -18.09 -4.90 -10.62
CA ILE A 83 -17.74 -5.78 -11.74
C ILE A 83 -17.86 -7.25 -11.33
N GLU A 84 -17.33 -7.61 -10.17
CA GLU A 84 -17.38 -8.97 -9.65
C GLU A 84 -18.82 -9.40 -9.39
N ASP A 85 -19.62 -8.60 -8.69
CA ASP A 85 -21.01 -8.93 -8.33
C ASP A 85 -21.88 -9.20 -9.58
N ARG A 86 -21.65 -8.47 -10.67
CA ARG A 86 -22.52 -8.54 -11.87
C ARG A 86 -21.99 -9.50 -12.94
N PHE A 87 -20.68 -9.60 -13.10
CA PHE A 87 -20.09 -10.21 -14.28
C PHE A 87 -18.92 -11.14 -13.94
N ASN A 88 -17.84 -10.60 -13.36
CA ASN A 88 -16.55 -11.28 -13.45
C ASN A 88 -16.41 -12.49 -12.53
N HIS A 89 -17.26 -12.62 -11.50
CA HIS A 89 -17.31 -13.83 -10.67
C HIS A 89 -17.65 -15.10 -11.48
N LYS A 90 -18.32 -14.94 -12.62
CA LYS A 90 -18.70 -16.06 -13.52
C LYS A 90 -17.60 -16.41 -14.52
N TYR A 91 -16.76 -15.44 -14.91
CA TYR A 91 -15.86 -15.57 -16.06
C TYR A 91 -14.37 -15.52 -15.72
N ASN A 92 -14.00 -14.96 -14.57
CA ASN A 92 -12.62 -14.86 -14.10
C ASN A 92 -11.64 -14.24 -15.13
N TYR A 93 -12.06 -13.17 -15.83
CA TYR A 93 -11.14 -12.40 -16.66
C TYR A 93 -10.09 -11.71 -15.78
N PRO A 94 -8.81 -11.70 -16.18
CA PRO A 94 -7.74 -11.09 -15.39
C PRO A 94 -7.93 -9.58 -15.20
N TYR A 95 -7.39 -9.06 -14.10
CA TYR A 95 -7.19 -7.61 -13.91
C TYR A 95 -5.72 -7.25 -14.12
N ILE A 96 -5.47 -6.18 -14.84
CA ILE A 96 -4.15 -5.57 -14.99
C ILE A 96 -4.23 -4.15 -14.45
N PHE A 97 -3.54 -3.90 -13.34
CA PHE A 97 -3.40 -2.59 -12.74
C PHE A 97 -2.12 -1.93 -13.26
N LEU A 98 -2.22 -0.69 -13.71
CA LEU A 98 -1.10 0.12 -14.16
C LEU A 98 -0.97 1.38 -13.31
N ASN A 99 0.25 1.81 -13.06
CA ASN A 99 0.58 3.02 -12.32
C ASN A 99 1.95 3.56 -12.77
N ASP A 100 2.19 4.86 -12.64
CA ASP A 100 3.48 5.50 -12.92
C ASP A 100 4.47 5.40 -11.75
N VAL A 101 3.99 4.93 -10.60
CA VAL A 101 4.81 4.53 -9.44
C VAL A 101 4.48 3.09 -9.01
N PRO A 102 5.39 2.41 -8.29
CA PRO A 102 5.10 1.06 -7.79
C PRO A 102 3.84 1.01 -6.90
N PHE A 103 3.05 -0.04 -7.06
CA PHE A 103 1.90 -0.27 -6.18
C PHE A 103 2.34 -0.64 -4.76
N THR A 104 1.63 -0.13 -3.77
CA THR A 104 1.85 -0.52 -2.36
C THR A 104 1.37 -1.94 -2.12
N GLN A 105 1.97 -2.61 -1.13
CA GLN A 105 1.54 -3.94 -0.73
C GLN A 105 0.07 -3.96 -0.29
N GLU A 106 -0.39 -2.88 0.34
CA GLU A 106 -1.80 -2.68 0.69
C GLU A 106 -2.70 -2.77 -0.54
N PHE A 107 -2.40 -2.00 -1.60
CA PHE A 107 -3.17 -1.99 -2.83
C PHE A 107 -3.25 -3.39 -3.46
N ILE A 108 -2.09 -4.06 -3.55
CA ILE A 108 -1.98 -5.41 -4.09
C ILE A 108 -2.81 -6.40 -3.27
N ASN A 109 -2.65 -6.40 -1.94
CA ASN A 109 -3.32 -7.33 -1.05
C ASN A 109 -4.85 -7.20 -1.13
N PHE A 110 -5.36 -5.97 -1.08
CA PHE A 110 -6.81 -5.74 -1.13
C PHE A 110 -7.39 -6.11 -2.49
N THR A 111 -6.79 -5.65 -3.59
CA THR A 111 -7.31 -5.95 -4.94
C THR A 111 -7.24 -7.44 -5.26
N LYS A 112 -6.17 -8.14 -4.85
CA LYS A 112 -6.04 -9.60 -5.00
C LYS A 112 -7.11 -10.36 -4.20
N ALA A 113 -7.43 -9.91 -2.99
CA ALA A 113 -8.45 -10.56 -2.15
C ALA A 113 -9.89 -10.41 -2.68
N MET A 114 -10.14 -9.45 -3.58
CA MET A 114 -11.49 -9.15 -4.08
C MET A 114 -11.94 -10.00 -5.26
N THR A 115 -11.07 -10.81 -5.86
CA THR A 115 -11.41 -11.59 -7.06
C THR A 115 -10.74 -12.96 -7.04
N LYS A 116 -11.37 -13.93 -7.71
CA LYS A 116 -10.76 -15.25 -8.00
C LYS A 116 -9.88 -15.22 -9.25
N ALA A 117 -10.02 -14.17 -10.06
CA ALA A 117 -9.24 -13.99 -11.28
C ALA A 117 -7.78 -13.65 -10.98
N LYS A 118 -6.91 -13.83 -11.99
CA LYS A 118 -5.51 -13.40 -11.89
C LYS A 118 -5.44 -11.87 -11.82
N THR A 119 -4.68 -11.34 -10.88
CA THR A 119 -4.33 -9.91 -10.83
C THR A 119 -2.86 -9.71 -11.21
N LYS A 120 -2.58 -8.68 -11.99
CA LYS A 120 -1.22 -8.25 -12.37
C LYS A 120 -1.04 -6.77 -12.09
N TYR A 121 0.18 -6.37 -11.76
CA TYR A 121 0.53 -5.02 -11.34
C TYR A 121 1.73 -4.57 -12.15
N GLY A 122 1.54 -3.57 -13.01
CA GLY A 122 2.57 -3.04 -13.91
C GLY A 122 2.96 -1.62 -13.54
N LEU A 123 4.26 -1.36 -13.54
CA LEU A 123 4.83 -0.01 -13.51
C LEU A 123 4.97 0.48 -14.95
N VAL A 124 4.35 1.61 -15.27
CA VAL A 124 4.54 2.26 -16.57
C VAL A 124 5.93 2.89 -16.57
N SER A 125 6.75 2.51 -17.55
CA SER A 125 8.11 3.03 -17.63
C SER A 125 8.11 4.53 -17.87
N LYS A 126 9.16 5.20 -17.40
CA LYS A 126 9.24 6.66 -17.47
C LYS A 126 9.21 7.17 -18.92
N GLU A 127 9.76 6.40 -19.86
CA GLU A 127 9.79 6.73 -21.29
C GLU A 127 8.38 6.73 -21.91
N HIS A 128 7.50 5.84 -21.44
CA HIS A 128 6.12 5.78 -21.89
C HIS A 128 5.23 6.83 -21.20
N TRP A 129 5.50 7.13 -19.93
CA TRP A 129 4.68 8.07 -19.15
C TRP A 129 5.09 9.54 -19.30
N SER A 130 6.38 9.82 -19.38
CA SER A 130 6.93 11.18 -19.40
C SER A 130 7.00 11.76 -20.81
N PHE A 131 7.33 13.05 -20.89
CA PHE A 131 7.58 13.72 -22.16
C PHE A 131 8.71 13.05 -22.95
N PRO A 132 8.52 12.84 -24.26
CA PRO A 132 9.61 12.46 -25.14
C PRO A 132 10.59 13.64 -25.34
N ASN A 133 11.82 13.31 -25.71
CA ASN A 133 12.95 14.26 -25.72
C ASN A 133 12.79 15.46 -26.66
N TYR A 134 11.88 15.39 -27.64
CA TYR A 134 11.63 16.47 -28.60
C TYR A 134 10.60 17.50 -28.10
N ILE A 135 10.02 17.32 -26.91
CA ILE A 135 9.06 18.28 -26.33
C ILE A 135 9.80 19.39 -25.60
N ASN A 136 9.46 20.64 -25.94
CA ASN A 136 9.94 21.81 -25.22
C ASN A 136 9.20 21.97 -23.88
N ILE A 137 9.89 21.64 -22.78
CA ILE A 137 9.35 21.69 -21.42
C ILE A 137 9.02 23.12 -20.96
N GLU A 138 9.77 24.12 -21.41
CA GLU A 138 9.52 25.52 -21.06
C GLU A 138 8.19 26.00 -21.66
N LEU A 139 7.94 25.65 -22.93
CA LEU A 139 6.66 25.92 -23.59
C LEU A 139 5.50 25.18 -22.92
N VAL A 140 5.71 23.91 -22.53
CA VAL A 140 4.72 23.15 -21.75
C VAL A 140 4.36 23.92 -20.48
N ASN A 141 5.36 24.29 -19.68
CA ASN A 141 5.15 24.97 -18.39
C ASN A 141 4.41 26.30 -18.56
N LYS A 142 4.77 27.09 -19.57
CA LYS A 142 4.05 28.34 -19.91
C LYS A 142 2.57 28.07 -20.20
N ASN A 143 2.27 27.07 -21.03
CA ASN A 143 0.91 26.72 -21.39
C ASN A 143 0.13 26.14 -20.19
N ILE A 144 0.78 25.38 -19.30
CA ILE A 144 0.18 24.90 -18.04
C ILE A 144 -0.28 26.09 -17.18
N GLN A 145 0.59 27.08 -17.02
CA GLN A 145 0.28 28.28 -16.24
C GLN A 145 -0.86 29.08 -16.87
N GLU A 146 -0.86 29.24 -18.19
CA GLU A 146 -1.96 29.90 -18.91
C GLU A 146 -3.29 29.19 -18.69
N MET A 147 -3.32 27.85 -18.81
CA MET A 147 -4.52 27.06 -18.55
C MET A 147 -5.01 27.18 -17.10
N ALA A 148 -4.08 27.24 -16.14
CA ALA A 148 -4.41 27.47 -14.73
C ALA A 148 -5.04 28.86 -14.51
N ASN A 149 -4.47 29.90 -15.12
CA ASN A 149 -4.98 31.28 -15.05
C ASN A 149 -6.39 31.39 -15.66
N ASN A 150 -6.63 30.65 -16.75
CA ASN A 150 -7.93 30.57 -17.41
C ASN A 150 -8.92 29.65 -16.69
N ARG A 151 -8.56 29.09 -15.52
CA ARG A 151 -9.39 28.20 -14.69
C ARG A 151 -9.92 26.98 -15.44
N ILE A 152 -9.14 26.46 -16.38
CA ILE A 152 -9.50 25.23 -17.09
C ILE A 152 -9.42 24.05 -16.11
N PRO A 153 -10.45 23.18 -16.04
CA PRO A 153 -10.42 22.00 -15.18
C PRO A 153 -9.18 21.14 -15.44
N PHE A 154 -8.46 20.79 -14.38
CA PHE A 154 -7.17 20.09 -14.43
C PHE A 154 -6.08 20.80 -15.25
N GLY A 155 -6.28 22.08 -15.58
CA GLY A 155 -5.39 22.88 -16.43
C GLY A 155 -3.98 23.05 -15.88
N SER A 156 -3.79 22.93 -14.56
CA SER A 156 -2.47 22.94 -13.91
C SER A 156 -1.86 21.54 -13.71
N SER A 157 -2.61 20.46 -13.97
CA SER A 157 -2.20 19.10 -13.62
C SER A 157 -1.36 18.46 -14.72
N LEU A 158 -0.06 18.28 -14.43
CA LEU A 158 0.85 17.58 -15.34
C LEU A 158 0.54 16.07 -15.40
N SER A 159 0.25 15.44 -14.27
CA SER A 159 -0.11 14.01 -14.22
C SER A 159 -1.36 13.71 -15.02
N TYR A 160 -2.34 14.64 -15.04
CA TYR A 160 -3.53 14.50 -15.88
C TYR A 160 -3.19 14.50 -17.38
N ARG A 161 -2.23 15.33 -17.82
CA ARG A 161 -1.79 15.33 -19.22
C ARG A 161 -1.04 14.06 -19.60
N HIS A 162 -0.20 13.54 -18.71
CA HIS A 162 0.47 12.26 -18.95
C HIS A 162 -0.54 11.12 -19.06
N MET A 163 -1.59 11.12 -18.22
CA MET A 163 -2.67 10.14 -18.29
C MET A 163 -3.47 10.21 -19.59
N CYS A 164 -3.70 11.40 -20.16
CA CYS A 164 -4.45 11.57 -21.41
C CYS A 164 -3.70 11.14 -22.68
N ARG A 165 -2.38 10.95 -22.63
CA ARG A 165 -1.54 10.60 -23.79
C ARG A 165 -1.46 9.10 -23.98
#